data_AF-A0A6N8B1G8-F1
#
_entry.id   AF-A0A6N8B1G8-F1
#
_cell.length_a   1.000
_cell.length_b   1.000
_cell.length_c   1.000
_cell.angle_alpha   90.00
_cell.angle_beta   90.00
_cell.angle_gamma   90.00
#
_symmetry.space_group_name_H-M   'P 1'
#
loop_
_entity.id
_entity.type
_entity.pdbx_description
1 polymer ?
#
loop_
_entity_poly.entity_id
_entity_poly.type
_entity_poly.pdbx_seq_one_letter_code
_entity_poly.pdbx_strand_id
1 'polypeptide(L)'
;MMERGEFKMLARGSKNLEVKKLQHNLKDLGFNPGSENGFYDTRTEEAVMFFQKHHNLKISGIVDEDTEKMILDLMKEYEQNNLLHQ
;
A
#
# COMPACT_ATOMS: atom_id res chain seq x y z
N MET A 1 11.03 -19.70 11.44
CA MET A 1 10.39 -18.77 12.38
C MET A 1 9.70 -17.71 11.53
N MET A 2 8.38 -17.78 11.40
CA MET A 2 7.61 -16.70 10.80
C MET A 2 7.11 -15.89 11.98
N GLU A 3 7.74 -14.75 12.23
CA GLU A 3 7.19 -13.74 13.14
C GLU A 3 5.80 -13.40 12.59
N ARG A 4 4.74 -13.90 13.24
CA ARG A 4 3.38 -13.45 12.99
C ARG A 4 3.32 -12.01 13.49
N GLY A 5 3.84 -11.08 12.69
CA GLY A 5 3.55 -9.67 12.86
C GLY A 5 2.05 -9.55 12.90
N GLU A 6 1.52 -8.94 13.96
CA GLU A 6 0.11 -8.62 14.02
C GLU A 6 -0.23 -7.85 12.75
N PHE A 7 -1.00 -8.46 11.84
CA PHE A 7 -1.38 -7.82 10.58
C PHE A 7 -2.25 -6.63 10.94
N LYS A 8 -1.64 -5.44 10.97
CA LYS A 8 -2.32 -4.25 11.44
C LYS A 8 -3.07 -3.68 10.25
N MET A 9 -4.34 -4.08 10.13
CA MET A 9 -5.26 -3.53 9.14
C MET A 9 -5.14 -2.00 9.14
N LEU A 10 -4.70 -1.43 8.01
CA LEU A 10 -4.57 0.02 7.87
C LEU A 10 -5.89 0.55 7.33
N ALA A 11 -6.58 1.30 8.18
CA ALA A 11 -7.84 1.94 7.84
C ALA A 11 -7.77 3.45 8.12
N ARG A 12 -8.76 4.19 7.61
CA ARG A 12 -8.89 5.63 7.84
C ARG A 12 -8.76 5.98 9.32
N GLY A 13 -7.92 6.98 9.59
CA GLY A 13 -7.56 7.39 10.96
C GLY A 13 -6.33 6.68 11.53
N SER A 14 -5.78 5.67 10.85
CA SER A 14 -4.53 5.03 11.28
C SER A 14 -3.34 5.95 11.06
N LYS A 15 -2.45 6.03 12.05
CA LYS A 15 -1.21 6.82 11.95
C LYS A 15 0.00 6.00 12.36
N ASN A 16 0.69 5.41 11.40
CA ASN A 16 1.84 4.54 11.65
C ASN A 16 2.90 4.73 10.57
N LEU A 17 4.13 4.26 10.81
CA LEU A 17 5.18 4.22 9.79
C LEU A 17 4.78 3.35 8.58
N GLU A 18 3.95 2.34 8.80
CA GLU A 18 3.46 1.45 7.74
C GLU A 18 2.54 2.18 6.75
N VAL A 19 1.69 3.08 7.25
CA VAL A 19 0.89 3.96 6.38
C VAL A 19 1.81 4.84 5.53
N LYS A 20 2.91 5.32 6.11
CA LYS A 20 3.87 6.15 5.36
C LYS A 20 4.52 5.35 4.23
N LYS A 21 4.93 4.10 4.50
CA LYS A 21 5.47 3.19 3.49
C LYS A 21 4.43 2.88 2.42
N LEU A 22 3.21 2.55 2.80
CA LEU A 22 2.09 2.33 1.89
C LEU A 22 1.88 3.54 0.97
N GLN A 23 1.88 4.75 1.52
CA GLN A 23 1.72 5.98 0.74
C GLN A 23 2.86 6.16 -0.27
N HIS A 24 4.09 5.89 0.13
CA HIS A 24 5.24 5.90 -0.79
C HIS A 24 5.07 4.88 -1.91
N ASN A 25 4.78 3.62 -1.56
CA ASN A 25 4.59 2.54 -2.53
C ASN A 25 3.47 2.83 -3.52
N LEU A 26 2.31 3.31 -3.05
CA LEU A 26 1.20 3.69 -3.92
C LEU A 26 1.63 4.77 -4.91
N LYS A 27 2.40 5.77 -4.46
CA LYS A 27 2.93 6.85 -5.31
C LYS A 27 3.86 6.33 -6.38
N ASP A 28 4.78 5.42 -6.05
CA ASP A 28 5.67 4.76 -7.00
C ASP A 28 4.91 3.89 -8.01
N LEU A 29 3.81 3.24 -7.59
CA LEU A 29 2.90 2.50 -8.48
C LEU A 29 2.02 3.42 -9.35
N GLY A 30 2.12 4.74 -9.19
CA GLY A 30 1.33 5.73 -9.94
C GLY A 30 -0.03 6.08 -9.31
N PHE A 31 -0.33 5.59 -8.11
CA PHE A 31 -1.51 5.98 -7.32
C PHE A 31 -1.16 7.13 -6.39
N ASN A 32 -1.95 8.21 -6.35
CA ASN A 32 -1.65 9.34 -5.48
C ASN A 32 -2.41 9.25 -4.15
N PRO A 33 -1.78 8.84 -3.03
CA PRO A 33 -2.45 8.76 -1.73
C PRO A 33 -2.58 10.13 -1.04
N GLY A 34 -2.08 11.20 -1.66
CA GLY A 34 -2.00 12.53 -1.09
C GLY A 34 -0.76 12.71 -0.22
N SER A 35 -0.95 12.94 1.07
CA SER A 35 0.14 13.29 1.99
C SER A 35 0.85 12.05 2.51
N GLU A 36 2.14 11.88 2.20
CA GLU A 36 3.02 10.82 2.73
C GLU A 36 3.48 11.08 4.19
N ASN A 37 2.57 11.55 5.03
CA ASN A 37 2.81 11.89 6.43
C ASN A 37 2.63 10.69 7.38
N GLY A 38 2.25 9.53 6.85
CA GLY A 38 1.93 8.34 7.63
C GLY A 38 0.57 8.38 8.32
N PHE A 39 -0.34 9.25 7.88
CA PHE A 39 -1.72 9.31 8.33
C PHE A 39 -2.67 8.89 7.21
N TYR A 40 -3.56 7.94 7.54
CA TYR A 40 -4.49 7.38 6.59
C TYR A 40 -5.72 8.28 6.47
N ASP A 41 -5.60 9.29 5.61
CA ASP A 41 -6.67 10.22 5.24
C ASP A 41 -7.63 9.60 4.21
N THR A 42 -8.74 10.29 3.93
CA THR A 42 -9.67 9.94 2.84
C THR A 42 -8.96 9.82 1.49
N ARG A 43 -7.94 10.65 1.20
CA ARG A 43 -7.18 10.55 -0.06
C ARG A 43 -6.39 9.24 -0.17
N THR A 44 -5.83 8.78 0.94
CA THR A 44 -5.12 7.51 0.99
C THR A 44 -6.09 6.34 0.86
N GLU A 45 -7.26 6.44 1.50
CA GLU A 45 -8.37 5.48 1.35
C GLU A 45 -8.81 5.39 -0.11
N GLU A 46 -9.02 6.51 -0.79
CA GLU A 46 -9.35 6.54 -2.22
C GLU A 46 -8.28 5.86 -3.07
N ALA A 47 -7.00 6.19 -2.85
CA ALA A 47 -5.89 5.56 -3.57
C ALA A 47 -5.85 4.04 -3.35
N VAL A 48 -6.08 3.57 -2.12
CA VAL A 48 -6.16 2.14 -1.80
C VAL A 48 -7.37 1.49 -2.46
N MET A 49 -8.54 2.14 -2.46
CA MET A 49 -9.72 1.64 -3.16
C MET A 49 -9.48 1.52 -4.67
N PHE A 50 -8.82 2.50 -5.29
CA PHE A 50 -8.44 2.45 -6.70
C PHE A 50 -7.46 1.31 -6.98
N PHE A 51 -6.45 1.15 -6.13
CA PHE A 51 -5.51 0.04 -6.21
C PHE A 51 -6.24 -1.30 -6.11
N GLN A 52 -7.09 -1.48 -5.08
CA GLN A 52 -7.88 -2.70 -4.88
C GLN A 52 -8.75 -2.99 -6.10
N LYS A 53 -9.43 -1.97 -6.64
CA LYS A 53 -10.27 -2.09 -7.84
C LYS A 53 -9.45 -2.50 -9.06
N HIS A 54 -8.29 -1.91 -9.26
CA HIS A 54 -7.40 -2.19 -10.38
C HIS A 54 -6.90 -3.64 -10.35
N HIS A 55 -6.62 -4.15 -9.14
CA HIS A 55 -6.10 -5.50 -8.91
C HIS A 55 -7.18 -6.55 -8.62
N ASN A 56 -8.46 -6.26 -8.87
CA ASN A 56 -9.60 -7.14 -8.59
C ASN A 56 -9.66 -7.66 -7.13
N LEU A 57 -9.17 -6.86 -6.18
CA LEU A 57 -9.28 -7.11 -4.75
C LEU A 57 -10.60 -6.54 -4.20
N LYS A 58 -10.93 -6.93 -2.97
CA LYS A 58 -12.08 -6.37 -2.25
C LYS A 58 -11.85 -4.88 -2.02
N ILE A 59 -12.70 -4.04 -2.62
CA ILE A 59 -12.66 -2.58 -2.49
C ILE A 59 -13.26 -2.20 -1.13
N SER A 60 -12.50 -2.40 -0.06
CA SER A 60 -12.87 -2.01 1.31
C SER A 60 -12.34 -0.62 1.67
N GLY A 61 -11.31 -0.15 0.96
CA GLY A 61 -10.53 1.01 1.38
C GLY A 61 -9.67 0.75 2.62
N ILE A 62 -9.59 -0.51 3.06
CA ILE A 62 -8.77 -0.98 4.18
C ILE A 62 -7.66 -1.85 3.60
N VAL A 63 -6.43 -1.63 4.05
CA VAL A 63 -5.31 -2.50 3.68
C VAL A 63 -5.34 -3.74 4.57
N ASP A 64 -5.95 -4.79 4.03
CA ASP A 64 -5.91 -6.15 4.55
C ASP A 64 -4.64 -6.89 4.08
N GLU A 65 -4.44 -8.13 4.54
CA GLU A 65 -3.26 -8.93 4.21
C GLU A 65 -3.03 -9.16 2.72
N ASP A 66 -4.11 -9.42 1.98
CA ASP A 66 -4.04 -9.60 0.54
C ASP A 66 -3.64 -8.30 -0.17
N THR A 67 -4.11 -7.16 0.34
CA THR A 67 -3.81 -5.84 -0.25
C THR A 67 -2.36 -5.47 0.00
N GLU A 68 -1.87 -5.62 1.24
CA GLU A 68 -0.48 -5.35 1.57
C GLU A 68 0.46 -6.29 0.79
N LYS A 69 0.14 -7.58 0.75
CA LYS A 69 0.93 -8.56 0.02
C LYS A 69 1.02 -8.23 -1.47
N MET A 70 -0.09 -7.85 -2.11
CA MET A 70 -0.09 -7.43 -3.51
C MET A 70 0.80 -6.20 -3.74
N ILE A 71 0.73 -5.20 -2.86
CA ILE A 71 1.58 -4.00 -2.97
C ILE A 71 3.06 -4.37 -2.82
N LEU A 72 3.40 -5.23 -1.85
CA LEU A 72 4.77 -5.70 -1.64
C LEU A 72 5.29 -6.53 -2.82
N ASP A 73 4.45 -7.35 -3.43
CA ASP A 73 4.82 -8.14 -4.61
C ASP A 73 5.14 -7.23 -5.79
N LEU A 74 4.25 -6.27 -6.08
CA LEU A 74 4.45 -5.28 -7.15
C LEU A 74 5.65 -4.36 -6.89
N MET A 75 5.90 -3.97 -5.64
CA MET A 75 7.09 -3.19 -5.27
C MET A 75 8.37 -3.97 -5.54
N LYS A 76 8.42 -5.25 -5.16
CA LYS A 76 9.57 -6.11 -5.45
C LYS A 76 9.81 -6.22 -6.95
N GLU A 77 8.75 -6.40 -7.74
CA GLU A 77 8.83 -6.42 -9.20
C GLU A 77 9.31 -5.06 -9.74
N TYR A 78 8.79 -3.95 -9.22
CA TYR A 78 9.20 -2.60 -9.63
C TYR A 78 10.69 -2.35 -9.34
N GLU A 79 11.17 -2.68 -8.13
CA GLU A 79 12.58 -2.57 -7.76
C GLU A 79 13.47 -3.46 -8.66
N GLN A 80 13.07 -4.70 -8.93
CA GLN A 80 13.81 -5.62 -9.80
C GLN A 80 13.88 -5.13 -11.25
N ASN A 81 12.80 -4.57 -11.79
CA ASN A 81 12.78 -4.03 -13.15
C ASN A 81 13.60 -2.74 -13.27
N ASN A 82 13.67 -1.92 -12.20
CA ASN A 82 14.49 -0.71 -12.17
C ASN A 82 15.99 -1.01 -11.97
N LEU A 83 16.35 -2.15 -11.36
CA LEU A 83 17.75 -2.60 -11.23
C LEU A 83 18.35 -3.17 -12.53
N LEU A 84 17.53 -3.53 -13.52
CA LEU A 84 18.00 -4.09 -14.80
C LEU A 84 18.37 -3.03 -15.86
N HIS A 85 18.19 -1.74 -15.55
CA HIS A 85 18.53 -0.62 -16.45
C HIS A 85 19.83 0.10 -16.05
N GLN A 86 20.83 -0.62 -15.52
CA GLN A 86 22.16 -0.07 -15.24
C GLN A 86 23.24 -0.70 -16.11
#